data_AF-A0A1H4JPR7-F1
#
_entry.id   AF-A0A1H4JPR7-F1
#
_cell.length_a   1.000
_cell.length_b   1.000
_cell.length_c   1.000
_cell.angle_alpha   90.00
_cell.angle_beta   90.00
_cell.angle_gamma   90.00
#
_symmetry.space_group_name_H-M   'P 1'
#
loop_
_entity.id
_entity.type
_entity.pdbx_description
1 polymer ?
#
loop_
_entity_poly.entity_id
_entity_poly.type
_entity_poly.pdbx_seq_one_letter_code
_entity_poly.pdbx_strand_id
1 'polypeptide(L)'
;MYRKADASNASAKGAIKTSHLRCVEICSRAGATRYLLRQLNKKMLKSGKYFSHERSLAAALDGMAAYDLALAAMTLFLVFSLYFSVLLKLVHDWYVLPDFSHGFLIPIFVGYLVWARSKKLQEIAVSPTWLGLWLLLPGLALLLLGVLGSELFLARLSFLLVASGMIWLLAGGRMLMALRLPLAVCLLAIPIPQVIFNQVALPLQLLSSWAASAVLPLFHVPVFREGNIIRLPSISLEVAEACSGIRSLMSLFTLAVLYGYFAERSNARRWILIACSVPVAVCANMLRIVGTGLLVQQRGAEVALGFFHEFSGLLMFLFSLVLLLILHAAMNAHARRTA
;
A
#
# COMPACT_ATOMS: atom_id res chain seq x y z
N MET A 1 66.94 44.81 -14.20
CA MET A 1 66.68 43.35 -14.24
C MET A 1 65.32 43.06 -13.65
N TYR A 2 64.22 43.08 -14.42
CA TYR A 2 62.93 42.53 -13.97
C TYR A 2 62.05 42.25 -15.19
N ARG A 3 62.18 41.06 -15.78
CA ARG A 3 61.23 40.51 -16.75
C ARG A 3 61.51 39.02 -16.95
N LYS A 4 60.74 38.16 -16.26
CA LYS A 4 60.41 36.75 -16.62
C LYS A 4 59.78 36.07 -15.40
N ALA A 5 58.46 36.18 -15.24
CA ALA A 5 57.71 35.32 -14.31
C ALA A 5 56.25 35.05 -14.70
N ASP A 6 55.67 35.67 -15.73
CA ASP A 6 54.20 35.60 -15.95
C ASP A 6 53.74 34.70 -17.12
N ALA A 7 54.63 34.19 -17.96
CA ALA A 7 54.22 33.42 -19.14
C ALA A 7 53.95 31.92 -18.86
N SER A 8 54.60 31.30 -17.86
CA SER A 8 54.44 29.87 -17.57
C SER A 8 53.14 29.55 -16.80
N ASN A 9 52.61 30.52 -16.04
CA ASN A 9 51.44 30.32 -15.19
C ASN A 9 50.11 30.45 -15.96
N ALA A 10 50.10 31.19 -17.09
CA ALA A 10 48.93 31.30 -17.97
C ALA A 10 48.70 30.02 -18.80
N SER A 11 49.77 29.38 -19.26
CA SER A 11 49.71 28.11 -20.01
C SER A 11 49.24 26.94 -19.12
N ALA A 12 49.74 26.84 -17.89
CA ALA A 12 49.29 25.83 -16.92
C ALA A 12 47.81 26.00 -16.52
N LYS A 13 47.34 27.25 -16.30
CA LYS A 13 45.92 27.53 -16.04
C LYS A 13 45.02 27.20 -17.23
N GLY A 14 45.48 27.44 -18.46
CA GLY A 14 44.77 27.05 -19.69
C GLY A 14 44.65 25.54 -19.88
N ALA A 15 45.71 24.79 -19.55
CA ALA A 15 45.76 23.33 -19.65
C ALA A 15 44.91 22.61 -18.58
N ILE A 16 44.84 23.16 -17.36
CA ILE A 16 43.97 22.64 -16.29
C ILE A 16 42.49 22.92 -16.62
N LYS A 17 42.20 24.07 -17.25
CA LYS A 17 40.83 24.47 -17.63
C LYS A 17 40.27 23.58 -18.75
N THR A 18 41.09 23.19 -19.73
CA THR A 18 40.69 22.29 -20.82
C THR A 18 40.61 20.82 -20.39
N SER A 19 41.44 20.37 -19.44
CA SER A 19 41.34 19.01 -18.89
C SER A 19 40.11 18.82 -18.00
N HIS A 20 39.70 19.86 -17.26
CA HIS A 20 38.47 19.83 -16.44
C HIS A 20 37.19 19.85 -17.26
N LEU A 21 37.09 20.69 -18.31
CA LEU A 21 35.95 20.65 -19.23
C LEU A 21 35.84 19.29 -19.93
N ARG A 22 36.97 18.70 -20.34
CA ARG A 22 37.00 17.34 -20.87
C ARG A 22 36.54 16.30 -19.86
N CYS A 23 36.92 16.41 -18.58
CA CYS A 23 36.43 15.48 -17.54
C CYS A 23 34.91 15.55 -17.36
N VAL A 24 34.31 16.74 -17.37
CA VAL A 24 32.85 16.91 -17.25
C VAL A 24 32.14 16.39 -18.50
N GLU A 25 32.68 16.66 -19.68
CA GLU A 25 32.14 16.18 -20.96
C GLU A 25 32.28 14.66 -21.12
N ILE A 26 33.39 14.09 -20.63
CA ILE A 26 33.64 12.64 -20.55
C ILE A 26 32.71 11.99 -19.51
N CYS A 27 32.50 12.59 -18.33
CA CYS A 27 31.54 12.08 -17.34
C CYS A 27 30.09 12.15 -17.85
N SER A 28 29.74 13.21 -18.60
CA SER A 28 28.45 13.36 -19.28
C SER A 28 28.25 12.30 -20.37
N ARG A 29 29.28 12.01 -21.17
CA ARG A 29 29.25 10.95 -22.20
C ARG A 29 29.33 9.53 -21.64
N ALA A 30 29.97 9.33 -20.48
CA ALA A 30 30.17 8.04 -19.83
C ALA A 30 29.00 7.60 -18.94
N GLY A 31 27.86 8.30 -18.98
CA GLY A 31 26.67 7.92 -18.22
C GLY A 31 26.79 8.14 -16.71
N ALA A 32 27.70 9.00 -16.25
CA ALA A 32 27.68 9.44 -14.86
C ALA A 32 26.32 10.12 -14.61
N THR A 33 25.55 9.60 -13.65
CA THR A 33 24.22 10.12 -13.34
C THR A 33 24.32 11.61 -13.04
N ARG A 34 23.41 12.42 -13.61
CA ARG A 34 23.32 13.88 -13.39
C ARG A 34 23.44 14.30 -11.92
N TYR A 35 23.05 13.40 -11.02
CA TYR A 35 23.24 13.49 -9.57
C TYR A 35 24.70 13.60 -9.11
N LEU A 36 25.61 12.79 -9.67
CA LEU A 36 27.04 12.79 -9.35
C LEU A 36 27.71 14.10 -9.79
N LEU A 37 27.32 14.63 -10.96
CA LEU A 37 27.76 15.93 -11.45
C LEU A 37 27.31 17.07 -10.51
N ARG A 38 26.07 17.03 -9.99
CA ARG A 38 25.59 17.99 -8.99
C ARG A 38 26.34 17.89 -7.65
N GLN A 39 26.63 16.69 -7.17
CA GLN A 39 27.34 16.47 -5.90
C GLN A 39 28.80 16.93 -5.97
N LEU A 40 29.49 16.66 -7.08
CA LEU A 40 30.84 17.15 -7.32
C LEU A 40 30.87 18.69 -7.36
N ASN A 41 29.88 19.32 -8.01
CA ASN A 41 29.80 20.77 -8.06
C ASN A 41 29.57 21.41 -6.67
N LYS A 42 28.67 20.86 -5.84
CA LYS A 42 28.42 21.37 -4.47
C LYS A 42 29.65 21.35 -3.57
N LYS A 43 30.49 20.31 -3.66
CA LYS A 43 31.76 20.25 -2.93
C LYS A 43 32.77 21.29 -3.44
N MET A 44 32.79 21.52 -4.75
CA MET A 44 33.69 22.49 -5.40
C MET A 44 33.30 23.94 -5.06
N LEU A 45 32.00 24.28 -5.05
CA LEU A 45 31.47 25.62 -4.70
C LEU A 45 31.86 26.06 -3.27
N LYS A 46 31.97 25.11 -2.32
CA LYS A 46 32.41 25.38 -0.93
C LYS A 46 33.90 25.75 -0.82
N SER A 47 34.71 25.53 -1.85
CA SER A 47 36.17 25.77 -1.81
C SER A 47 36.61 27.19 -2.21
N GLY A 48 35.68 28.09 -2.55
CA GLY A 48 35.92 29.54 -2.60
C GLY A 48 36.75 30.08 -3.77
N LYS A 49 37.15 29.27 -4.76
CA LYS A 49 37.90 29.74 -5.94
C LYS A 49 36.94 30.02 -7.10
N TYR A 50 36.67 31.28 -7.44
CA TYR A 50 35.74 31.60 -8.55
C TYR A 50 36.39 32.35 -9.72
N PHE A 51 36.12 31.85 -10.93
CA PHE A 51 36.23 32.58 -12.19
C PHE A 51 34.83 32.69 -12.83
N SER A 52 34.54 33.78 -13.53
CA SER A 52 33.21 34.17 -14.06
C SER A 52 32.50 33.11 -14.93
N HIS A 53 33.25 32.19 -15.54
CA HIS A 53 32.75 31.16 -16.46
C HIS A 53 32.16 29.91 -15.76
N GLU A 54 32.39 29.73 -14.45
CA GLU A 54 31.78 28.64 -13.67
C GLU A 54 30.45 29.04 -13.02
N ARG A 55 30.19 30.35 -12.92
CA ARG A 55 28.91 30.90 -12.44
C ARG A 55 27.77 30.64 -13.44
N SER A 56 28.07 30.64 -14.75
CA SER A 56 27.14 30.22 -15.80
C SER A 56 26.88 28.72 -15.81
N LEU A 57 27.87 27.89 -15.44
CA LEU A 57 27.68 26.45 -15.27
C LEU A 57 26.82 26.12 -14.04
N ALA A 58 27.05 26.81 -12.91
CA ALA A 58 26.19 26.70 -11.74
C ALA A 58 24.74 27.14 -12.06
N ALA A 59 24.56 28.28 -12.73
CA ALA A 59 23.24 28.74 -13.18
C ALA A 59 22.57 27.79 -14.18
N ALA A 60 23.33 27.16 -15.09
CA ALA A 60 22.82 26.14 -16.00
C ALA A 60 22.43 24.85 -15.27
N LEU A 61 23.19 24.42 -14.26
CA LEU A 61 22.89 23.24 -13.43
C LEU A 61 21.69 23.47 -12.50
N ASP A 62 21.53 24.68 -11.98
CA ASP A 62 20.37 25.12 -11.20
C ASP A 62 19.13 25.28 -12.10
N GLY A 63 19.28 25.83 -13.31
CA GLY A 63 18.23 25.88 -14.33
C GLY A 63 17.77 24.49 -14.79
N MET A 64 18.72 23.55 -14.96
CA MET A 64 18.40 22.14 -15.23
C MET A 64 17.68 21.49 -14.04
N ALA A 65 18.00 21.86 -12.80
CA ALA A 65 17.30 21.37 -11.60
C ALA A 65 15.87 21.88 -11.50
N ALA A 66 15.66 23.15 -11.82
CA ALA A 66 14.35 23.76 -11.89
C ALA A 66 13.49 23.10 -12.99
N TYR A 67 14.06 22.81 -14.15
CA TYR A 67 13.37 22.10 -15.23
C TYR A 67 13.00 20.66 -14.85
N ASP A 68 13.93 19.89 -14.28
CA ASP A 68 13.66 18.52 -13.81
C ASP A 68 12.53 18.50 -12.76
N LEU A 69 12.54 19.49 -11.85
CA LEU A 69 11.52 19.62 -10.80
C LEU A 69 10.17 20.04 -11.39
N ALA A 70 10.15 20.99 -12.31
CA ALA A 70 8.93 21.44 -13.00
C ALA A 70 8.31 20.31 -13.82
N LEU A 71 9.13 19.54 -14.55
CA LEU A 71 8.68 18.38 -15.31
C LEU A 71 8.10 17.30 -14.39
N ALA A 72 8.78 17.01 -13.27
CA ALA A 72 8.26 16.05 -12.28
C ALA A 72 6.93 16.52 -11.67
N ALA A 73 6.82 17.80 -11.31
CA ALA A 73 5.59 18.40 -10.77
C ALA A 73 4.45 18.37 -11.80
N MET A 74 4.71 18.73 -13.06
CA MET A 74 3.75 18.67 -14.15
C MET A 74 3.28 17.23 -14.40
N THR A 75 4.21 16.27 -14.40
CA THR A 75 3.87 14.85 -14.58
C THR A 75 2.98 14.35 -13.44
N LEU A 76 3.31 14.69 -12.19
CA LEU A 76 2.51 14.34 -11.03
C LEU A 76 1.11 14.98 -11.09
N PHE A 77 1.04 16.24 -11.49
CA PHE A 77 -0.22 16.97 -11.68
C PHE A 77 -1.10 16.33 -12.75
N LEU A 78 -0.51 15.93 -13.89
CA LEU A 78 -1.25 15.28 -14.97
C LEU A 78 -1.79 13.91 -14.55
N VAL A 79 -0.99 13.11 -13.85
CA VAL A 79 -1.42 11.81 -13.31
C VAL A 79 -2.52 12.00 -12.26
N PHE A 80 -2.35 12.96 -11.34
CA PHE A 80 -3.36 13.28 -10.35
C PHE A 80 -4.67 13.71 -11.01
N SER A 81 -4.61 14.59 -12.02
CA SER A 81 -5.78 15.06 -12.77
C SER A 81 -6.48 13.91 -13.50
N LEU A 82 -5.72 13.02 -14.14
CA LEU A 82 -6.23 11.85 -14.84
C LEU A 82 -6.96 10.88 -13.88
N TYR A 83 -6.42 10.68 -12.69
CA TYR A 83 -6.96 9.75 -11.68
C TYR A 83 -7.88 10.39 -10.65
N PHE A 84 -8.11 11.70 -10.71
CA PHE A 84 -8.86 12.45 -9.70
C PHE A 84 -10.25 11.84 -9.44
N SER A 85 -11.00 11.56 -10.52
CA SER A 85 -12.33 10.97 -10.41
C SER A 85 -12.30 9.55 -9.85
N VAL A 86 -11.29 8.74 -10.21
CA VAL A 86 -11.12 7.37 -9.74
C VAL A 86 -10.76 7.35 -8.24
N LEU A 87 -9.87 8.24 -7.81
CA LEU A 87 -9.44 8.37 -6.42
C LEU A 87 -10.57 8.92 -5.54
N LEU A 88 -11.36 9.90 -6.03
CA LEU A 88 -12.53 10.38 -5.30
C LEU A 88 -13.55 9.26 -5.08
N LYS A 89 -13.85 8.45 -6.11
CA LYS A 89 -14.74 7.29 -5.97
C LYS A 89 -14.18 6.25 -5.02
N LEU A 90 -12.86 6.04 -5.01
CA LEU A 90 -12.20 5.13 -4.07
C LEU A 90 -12.34 5.60 -2.61
N VAL A 91 -12.11 6.89 -2.35
CA VAL A 91 -12.28 7.47 -1.01
C VAL A 91 -13.75 7.46 -0.59
N HIS A 92 -14.67 7.73 -1.53
CA HIS A 92 -16.10 7.63 -1.29
C HIS A 92 -16.51 6.21 -0.88
N ASP A 93 -15.99 5.18 -1.54
CA ASP A 93 -16.24 3.79 -1.15
C ASP A 93 -15.74 3.49 0.26
N TRP A 94 -14.57 3.99 0.66
CA TRP A 94 -14.07 3.79 2.03
C TRP A 94 -14.97 4.44 3.09
N TYR A 95 -15.66 5.52 2.72
CA TYR A 95 -16.56 6.23 3.63
C TYR A 95 -17.95 5.58 3.69
N VAL A 96 -18.51 5.21 2.53
CA VAL A 96 -19.89 4.71 2.42
C VAL A 96 -19.99 3.21 2.70
N LEU A 97 -18.98 2.42 2.30
CA LEU A 97 -18.96 0.98 2.46
C LEU A 97 -18.14 0.63 3.71
N PRO A 98 -18.78 0.20 4.82
CA PRO A 98 -18.06 -0.06 6.06
C PRO A 98 -17.05 -1.21 5.93
N ASP A 99 -17.27 -2.12 4.97
CA ASP A 99 -16.44 -3.29 4.68
C ASP A 99 -15.06 -2.93 4.12
N PHE A 100 -14.89 -1.69 3.63
CA PHE A 100 -13.64 -1.17 3.07
C PHE A 100 -13.08 0.03 3.84
N SER A 101 -13.63 0.31 5.03
CA SER A 101 -13.22 1.45 5.88
C SER A 101 -11.73 1.41 6.30
N HIS A 102 -11.13 0.22 6.37
CA HIS A 102 -9.68 0.06 6.60
C HIS A 102 -8.81 0.71 5.51
N GLY A 103 -9.39 1.00 4.34
CA GLY A 103 -8.72 1.66 3.21
C GLY A 103 -8.09 3.01 3.59
N PHE A 104 -8.67 3.76 4.53
CA PHE A 104 -8.12 5.03 5.02
C PHE A 104 -6.75 4.88 5.70
N LEU A 105 -6.47 3.73 6.31
CA LEU A 105 -5.20 3.46 6.99
C LEU A 105 -4.08 3.14 6.00
N ILE A 106 -4.41 2.67 4.80
CA ILE A 106 -3.43 2.19 3.83
C ILE A 106 -2.52 3.32 3.30
N PRO A 107 -3.01 4.48 2.84
CA PRO A 107 -2.14 5.58 2.40
C PRO A 107 -1.17 6.05 3.49
N ILE A 108 -1.64 6.11 4.74
CA ILE A 108 -0.81 6.49 5.91
C ILE A 108 0.32 5.47 6.08
N PHE A 109 -0.01 4.18 6.04
CA PHE A 109 0.96 3.11 6.17
C PHE A 109 1.97 3.07 5.00
N VAL A 110 1.50 3.29 3.78
CA VAL A 110 2.35 3.38 2.58
C VAL A 110 3.32 4.56 2.71
N GLY A 111 2.83 5.72 3.14
CA GLY A 111 3.66 6.89 3.45
C GLY A 111 4.74 6.57 4.48
N TYR A 112 4.36 5.90 5.58
CA TYR A 112 5.31 5.43 6.59
C TYR A 112 6.34 4.44 6.02
N LEU A 113 5.94 3.46 5.21
CA LEU A 113 6.87 2.50 4.60
C LEU A 113 7.89 3.18 3.69
N VAL A 114 7.47 4.16 2.91
CA VAL A 114 8.35 4.96 2.05
C VAL A 114 9.29 5.79 2.91
N TRP A 115 8.77 6.47 3.94
CA TRP A 115 9.58 7.27 4.85
C TRP A 115 10.62 6.45 5.62
N ALA A 116 10.22 5.29 6.16
CA ALA A 116 11.11 4.38 6.89
C ALA A 116 12.25 3.83 6.01
N ARG A 117 12.04 3.79 4.68
CA ARG A 117 13.04 3.36 3.70
C ARG A 117 13.76 4.51 3.00
N SER A 118 13.46 5.76 3.35
CA SER A 118 13.97 6.96 2.66
C SER A 118 15.49 6.96 2.46
N LYS A 119 16.27 6.64 3.50
CA LYS A 119 17.74 6.55 3.42
C LYS A 119 18.20 5.55 2.36
N LYS A 120 17.64 4.33 2.40
CA LYS A 120 17.94 3.28 1.42
C LYS A 120 17.50 3.66 0.00
N LEU A 121 16.39 4.37 -0.13
CA LEU A 121 15.91 4.87 -1.43
C LEU A 121 16.85 5.94 -2.00
N GLN A 122 17.41 6.81 -1.16
CA GLN A 122 18.37 7.85 -1.56
C GLN A 122 19.72 7.28 -2.04
N GLU A 123 20.09 6.08 -1.57
CA GLU A 123 21.31 5.37 -2.01
C GLU A 123 21.16 4.74 -3.41
N ILE A 124 19.93 4.51 -3.86
CA ILE A 124 19.67 3.90 -5.17
C ILE A 124 19.87 4.96 -6.26
N ALA A 125 20.84 4.71 -7.14
CA ALA A 125 21.05 5.56 -8.31
C ALA A 125 19.82 5.54 -9.24
N VAL A 126 19.34 6.74 -9.57
CA VAL A 126 18.25 6.94 -10.54
C VAL A 126 18.75 6.55 -11.92
N SER A 127 18.13 5.54 -12.53
CA SER A 127 18.49 5.04 -13.86
C SER A 127 17.23 4.95 -14.76
N PRO A 128 16.83 6.06 -15.41
CA PRO A 128 15.65 6.07 -16.26
C PRO A 128 15.79 5.04 -17.39
N THR A 129 14.69 4.35 -17.72
CA THR A 129 14.70 3.30 -18.76
C THR A 129 13.36 3.18 -19.46
N TRP A 130 13.38 3.09 -20.78
CA TRP A 130 12.19 2.88 -21.61
C TRP A 130 11.46 1.57 -21.30
N LEU A 131 12.10 0.62 -20.61
CA LEU A 131 11.44 -0.61 -20.17
C LEU A 131 10.23 -0.35 -19.25
N GLY A 132 10.17 0.81 -18.57
CA GLY A 132 9.00 1.20 -17.79
C GLY A 132 7.71 1.30 -18.63
N LEU A 133 7.82 1.50 -19.94
CA LEU A 133 6.67 1.51 -20.85
C LEU A 133 5.90 0.18 -20.86
N TRP A 134 6.56 -0.94 -20.56
CA TRP A 134 5.92 -2.26 -20.46
C TRP A 134 4.90 -2.36 -19.33
N LEU A 135 4.99 -1.51 -18.30
CA LEU A 135 3.94 -1.40 -17.27
C LEU A 135 3.05 -0.18 -17.50
N LEU A 136 3.62 0.92 -17.99
CA LEU A 136 2.89 2.16 -18.19
C LEU A 136 1.79 2.04 -19.25
N LEU A 137 2.11 1.50 -20.44
CA LEU A 137 1.15 1.41 -21.54
C LEU A 137 -0.01 0.45 -21.23
N PRO A 138 0.24 -0.78 -20.71
CA PRO A 138 -0.86 -1.64 -20.27
C PRO A 138 -1.66 -1.04 -19.12
N GLY A 139 -1.02 -0.29 -18.20
CA GLY A 139 -1.72 0.46 -17.16
C GLY A 139 -2.69 1.48 -17.73
N LEU A 140 -2.27 2.30 -18.69
CA LEU A 140 -3.14 3.27 -19.37
C LEU A 140 -4.25 2.58 -20.19
N ALA A 141 -3.94 1.47 -20.86
CA ALA A 141 -4.96 0.67 -21.55
C ALA A 141 -5.99 0.10 -20.56
N LEU A 142 -5.55 -0.37 -19.39
CA LEU A 142 -6.43 -0.87 -18.33
C LEU A 142 -7.30 0.25 -17.74
N LEU A 143 -6.77 1.47 -17.61
CA LEU A 143 -7.57 2.64 -17.24
C LEU A 143 -8.69 2.88 -18.25
N LEU A 144 -8.35 2.88 -19.55
CA LEU A 144 -9.33 3.06 -20.62
C LEU A 144 -10.41 1.98 -20.59
N LEU A 145 -10.01 0.70 -20.46
CA LEU A 145 -10.94 -0.42 -20.33
C LEU A 145 -11.83 -0.29 -19.08
N GLY A 146 -11.26 0.09 -17.94
CA GLY A 146 -12.01 0.29 -16.70
C GLY A 146 -13.01 1.43 -16.80
N VAL A 147 -12.65 2.54 -17.45
CA VAL A 147 -13.54 3.70 -17.62
C VAL A 147 -14.64 3.39 -18.65
N LEU A 148 -14.29 2.83 -19.81
CA LEU A 148 -15.25 2.47 -20.87
C LEU A 148 -16.18 1.32 -20.47
N GLY A 149 -15.66 0.35 -19.72
CA GLY A 149 -16.43 -0.77 -19.17
C GLY A 149 -17.19 -0.44 -17.89
N SER A 150 -17.09 0.79 -17.36
CA SER A 150 -17.64 1.18 -16.05
C SER A 150 -17.18 0.28 -14.89
N GLU A 151 -15.99 -0.30 -15.01
CA GLU A 151 -15.39 -1.22 -14.04
C GLU A 151 -14.37 -0.49 -13.15
N LEU A 152 -14.83 -0.06 -11.98
CA LEU A 152 -14.03 0.71 -11.02
C LEU A 152 -12.82 -0.06 -10.50
N PHE A 153 -12.92 -1.39 -10.35
CA PHE A 153 -11.80 -2.22 -9.92
C PHE A 153 -10.62 -2.14 -10.91
N LEU A 154 -10.89 -2.27 -12.21
CA LEU A 154 -9.87 -2.17 -13.26
C LEU A 154 -9.26 -0.76 -13.29
N ALA A 155 -10.10 0.27 -13.20
CA ALA A 155 -9.63 1.65 -13.15
C ALA A 155 -8.72 1.91 -11.94
N ARG A 156 -9.04 1.37 -10.76
CA ARG A 156 -8.20 1.49 -9.55
C ARG A 156 -6.90 0.68 -9.66
N LEU A 157 -6.96 -0.54 -10.21
CA LEU A 157 -5.78 -1.36 -10.42
C LEU A 157 -4.83 -0.72 -11.43
N SER A 158 -5.37 -0.04 -12.45
CA SER A 158 -4.59 0.69 -13.43
C SER A 158 -3.69 1.76 -12.80
N PHE A 159 -4.15 2.42 -11.73
CA PHE A 159 -3.36 3.42 -11.00
C PHE A 159 -2.05 2.82 -10.47
N LEU A 160 -2.10 1.60 -9.93
CA LEU A 160 -0.92 0.92 -9.41
C LEU A 160 0.04 0.50 -10.53
N LEU A 161 -0.48 0.07 -11.68
CA LEU A 161 0.34 -0.24 -12.85
C LEU A 161 1.00 1.01 -13.43
N VAL A 162 0.25 2.10 -13.58
CA VAL A 162 0.77 3.39 -14.06
C VAL A 162 1.83 3.93 -13.08
N ALA A 163 1.55 3.94 -11.77
CA ALA A 163 2.52 4.35 -10.76
C ALA A 163 3.80 3.49 -10.80
N SER A 164 3.66 2.16 -10.92
CA SER A 164 4.79 1.24 -11.04
C SER A 164 5.60 1.47 -12.33
N GLY A 165 4.90 1.65 -13.46
CA GLY A 165 5.51 1.93 -14.76
C GLY A 165 6.23 3.27 -14.78
N MET A 166 5.68 4.30 -14.14
CA MET A 166 6.33 5.59 -13.98
C MET A 166 7.57 5.52 -13.11
N ILE A 167 7.51 4.83 -11.97
CA ILE A 167 8.68 4.60 -11.11
C ILE A 167 9.77 3.88 -11.91
N TRP A 168 9.41 2.85 -12.69
CA TRP A 168 10.37 2.13 -13.52
C TRP A 168 10.94 3.01 -14.64
N LEU A 169 10.10 3.77 -15.32
CA LEU A 169 10.48 4.65 -16.42
C LEU A 169 11.44 5.76 -15.96
N LEU A 170 11.13 6.41 -14.83
CA LEU A 170 11.83 7.60 -14.35
C LEU A 170 12.99 7.27 -13.41
N ALA A 171 12.88 6.22 -12.59
CA ALA A 171 13.86 5.89 -11.56
C ALA A 171 14.54 4.53 -11.74
N GLY A 172 14.04 3.68 -12.63
CA GLY A 172 14.65 2.38 -12.95
C GLY A 172 14.12 1.21 -12.13
N GLY A 173 14.44 0.00 -12.58
CA GLY A 173 13.91 -1.23 -11.99
C GLY A 173 14.35 -1.47 -10.55
N ARG A 174 15.55 -1.00 -10.18
CA ARG A 174 16.06 -1.08 -8.79
C ARG A 174 15.18 -0.28 -7.83
N MET A 175 14.74 0.92 -8.23
CA MET A 175 13.82 1.74 -7.44
C MET A 175 12.45 1.06 -7.31
N LEU A 176 11.91 0.53 -8.41
CA LEU A 176 10.66 -0.22 -8.39
C LEU A 176 10.74 -1.40 -7.41
N MET A 177 11.82 -2.17 -7.44
CA MET A 177 12.02 -3.30 -6.52
C MET A 177 12.14 -2.87 -5.06
N ALA A 178 12.69 -1.69 -4.78
CA ALA A 178 12.72 -1.13 -3.42
C ALA A 178 11.32 -0.68 -2.94
N LEU A 179 10.47 -0.22 -3.86
CA LEU A 179 9.10 0.24 -3.62
C LEU A 179 8.02 -0.85 -3.80
N ARG A 180 8.41 -2.09 -4.14
CA ARG A 180 7.46 -3.19 -4.38
C ARG A 180 6.50 -3.45 -3.22
N LEU A 181 6.97 -3.29 -1.97
CA LEU A 181 6.13 -3.50 -0.80
C LEU A 181 5.13 -2.35 -0.61
N PRO A 182 5.54 -1.07 -0.57
CA PRO A 182 4.60 0.06 -0.61
C PRO A 182 3.52 -0.10 -1.69
N LEU A 183 3.92 -0.45 -2.92
CA LEU A 183 3.00 -0.65 -4.04
C LEU A 183 2.06 -1.85 -3.83
N ALA A 184 2.58 -2.98 -3.34
CA ALA A 184 1.76 -4.16 -3.04
C ALA A 184 0.75 -3.89 -1.91
N VAL A 185 1.12 -3.11 -0.90
CA VAL A 185 0.21 -2.75 0.20
C VAL A 185 -0.94 -1.87 -0.28
N CYS A 186 -0.74 -1.03 -1.29
CA CYS A 186 -1.83 -0.26 -1.90
C CYS A 186 -2.95 -1.14 -2.48
N LEU A 187 -2.67 -2.39 -2.87
CA LEU A 187 -3.72 -3.33 -3.33
C LEU A 187 -4.75 -3.60 -2.25
N LEU A 188 -4.36 -3.58 -0.97
CA LEU A 188 -5.26 -3.81 0.17
C LEU A 188 -6.28 -2.67 0.35
N ALA A 189 -6.01 -1.50 -0.24
CA ALA A 189 -6.92 -0.36 -0.21
C ALA A 189 -8.00 -0.43 -1.30
N ILE A 190 -7.80 -1.25 -2.34
CA ILE A 190 -8.71 -1.34 -3.48
C ILE A 190 -9.81 -2.34 -3.15
N PRO A 191 -11.10 -1.93 -3.14
CA PRO A 191 -12.22 -2.86 -3.00
C PRO A 191 -12.17 -3.93 -4.08
N ILE A 192 -12.26 -5.19 -3.67
CA ILE A 192 -12.32 -6.33 -4.60
C ILE A 192 -13.62 -6.29 -5.43
N PRO A 193 -13.64 -6.87 -6.64
CA PRO A 193 -14.87 -6.98 -7.43
C PRO A 193 -15.99 -7.65 -6.64
N GLN A 194 -17.22 -7.14 -6.79
CA GLN A 194 -18.40 -7.68 -6.09
C GLN A 194 -18.60 -9.18 -6.33
N VAL A 195 -18.30 -9.67 -7.54
CA VAL A 195 -18.37 -11.10 -7.85
C VAL A 195 -17.47 -11.93 -6.94
N ILE A 196 -16.23 -11.50 -6.73
CA ILE A 196 -15.26 -12.18 -5.85
C ILE A 196 -15.68 -12.01 -4.39
N PHE A 197 -16.15 -10.82 -4.01
CA PHE A 197 -16.67 -10.55 -2.68
C PHE A 197 -17.79 -11.52 -2.31
N ASN A 198 -18.78 -11.70 -3.20
CA ASN A 198 -19.94 -12.57 -2.96
C ASN A 198 -19.52 -14.06 -2.92
N GLN A 199 -18.57 -14.46 -3.76
CA GLN A 199 -18.00 -15.82 -3.74
C GLN A 199 -17.29 -16.16 -2.43
N VAL A 200 -16.76 -15.17 -1.71
CA VAL A 200 -16.15 -15.34 -0.38
C VAL A 200 -17.19 -15.21 0.73
N ALA A 201 -18.11 -14.25 0.60
CA ALA A 201 -19.11 -13.96 1.62
C ALA A 201 -20.07 -15.14 1.84
N LEU A 202 -20.58 -15.77 0.77
CA LEU A 202 -21.55 -16.87 0.88
C LEU A 202 -21.01 -18.09 1.66
N PRO A 203 -19.82 -18.64 1.34
CA PRO A 203 -19.22 -19.71 2.14
C PRO A 203 -19.03 -19.33 3.61
N LEU A 204 -18.61 -18.09 3.89
CA LEU A 204 -18.45 -17.61 5.27
C LEU A 204 -19.79 -17.52 6.00
N GLN A 205 -20.87 -17.09 5.33
CA GLN A 205 -22.22 -17.08 5.89
C GLN A 205 -22.69 -18.49 6.24
N LEU A 206 -22.51 -19.44 5.32
CA LEU A 206 -22.91 -20.85 5.52
C LEU A 206 -22.12 -21.52 6.64
N LEU A 207 -20.81 -21.26 6.71
CA LEU A 207 -19.97 -21.78 7.77
C LEU A 207 -20.34 -21.18 9.14
N SER A 208 -20.59 -19.87 9.18
CA SER A 208 -20.97 -19.18 10.41
C SER A 208 -22.37 -19.60 10.89
N SER A 209 -23.33 -19.77 9.98
CA SER A 209 -24.68 -20.23 10.31
C SER A 209 -24.67 -21.68 10.80
N TRP A 210 -23.87 -22.54 10.15
CA TRP A 210 -23.65 -23.92 10.59
C TRP A 210 -23.05 -23.95 12.01
N ALA A 211 -21.96 -23.23 12.24
CA ALA A 211 -21.29 -23.20 13.54
C ALA A 211 -22.20 -22.64 14.64
N ALA A 212 -22.95 -21.56 14.37
CA ALA A 212 -23.90 -21.01 15.32
C ALA A 212 -25.05 -21.98 15.63
N SER A 213 -25.56 -22.72 14.62
CA SER A 213 -26.62 -23.71 14.82
C SER A 213 -26.18 -24.91 15.66
N ALA A 214 -24.89 -25.22 15.70
CA ALA A 214 -24.34 -26.25 16.59
C ALA A 214 -24.20 -25.77 18.04
N VAL A 215 -23.99 -24.45 18.24
CA VAL A 215 -23.72 -23.87 19.57
C VAL A 215 -25.00 -23.44 20.29
N LEU A 216 -25.99 -22.86 19.59
CA LEU A 216 -27.23 -22.37 20.20
C LEU A 216 -28.00 -23.43 21.02
N PRO A 217 -28.11 -24.70 20.57
CA PRO A 217 -28.75 -25.77 21.35
C PRO A 217 -28.07 -26.04 22.71
N LEU A 218 -26.76 -25.80 22.82
CA LEU A 218 -26.02 -25.94 24.08
C LEU A 218 -26.50 -24.95 25.15
N PHE A 219 -27.15 -23.86 24.72
CA PHE A 219 -27.77 -22.86 25.58
C PHE A 219 -29.29 -23.01 25.68
N HIS A 220 -29.82 -24.21 25.36
CA HIS A 220 -31.25 -24.52 25.40
C HIS A 220 -32.10 -23.69 24.42
N VAL A 221 -31.50 -23.17 23.35
CA VAL A 221 -32.21 -22.48 22.29
C VAL A 221 -32.42 -23.45 21.13
N PRO A 222 -33.65 -23.95 20.89
CA PRO A 222 -33.92 -24.82 19.75
C PRO A 222 -33.79 -24.02 18.46
N VAL A 223 -33.09 -24.57 17.47
CA VAL A 223 -32.83 -23.90 16.19
C VAL A 223 -33.01 -24.85 15.03
N PHE A 224 -33.53 -24.31 13.93
CA PHE A 224 -33.58 -24.99 12.63
C PHE A 224 -32.84 -24.17 11.59
N ARG A 225 -31.87 -24.76 10.88
CA ARG A 225 -31.03 -24.05 9.92
C ARG A 225 -31.40 -24.42 8.49
N GLU A 226 -31.71 -23.40 7.69
CA GLU A 226 -31.92 -23.50 6.24
C GLU A 226 -30.88 -22.61 5.53
N GLY A 227 -29.79 -23.20 5.05
CA GLY A 227 -28.71 -22.43 4.41
C GLY A 227 -28.08 -21.41 5.36
N ASN A 228 -28.20 -20.12 5.05
CA ASN A 228 -27.75 -18.99 5.86
C ASN A 228 -28.85 -18.43 6.80
N ILE A 229 -30.02 -19.05 6.86
CA ILE A 229 -31.13 -18.66 7.74
C ILE A 229 -31.17 -19.60 8.95
N ILE A 230 -31.23 -19.01 10.15
CA ILE A 230 -31.42 -19.72 11.42
C ILE A 230 -32.80 -19.35 11.96
N ARG A 231 -33.72 -20.32 11.97
CA ARG A 231 -35.07 -20.16 12.52
C ARG A 231 -35.04 -20.48 14.02
N LEU A 232 -35.39 -19.49 14.84
CA LEU A 232 -35.67 -19.62 16.25
C LEU A 232 -37.20 -19.62 16.46
N PRO A 233 -37.70 -20.03 17.63
CA PRO A 233 -39.14 -20.02 17.91
C PRO A 233 -39.77 -18.62 17.81
N SER A 234 -39.01 -17.57 18.13
CA SER A 234 -39.51 -16.19 18.16
C SER A 234 -39.21 -15.38 16.91
N ILE A 235 -38.14 -15.71 16.16
CA ILE A 235 -37.68 -14.96 14.99
C ILE A 235 -36.86 -15.83 14.03
N SER A 236 -36.79 -15.44 12.76
CA SER A 236 -35.75 -15.92 11.84
C SER A 236 -34.56 -14.96 11.83
N LEU A 237 -33.37 -15.46 12.19
CA LEU A 237 -32.11 -14.75 12.00
C LEU A 237 -31.53 -15.10 10.64
N GLU A 238 -31.54 -14.12 9.75
CA GLU A 238 -30.83 -14.23 8.47
C GLU A 238 -29.38 -13.78 8.65
N VAL A 239 -28.44 -14.64 8.29
CA VAL A 239 -27.04 -14.24 8.17
C VAL A 239 -26.88 -13.53 6.82
N ALA A 240 -27.39 -12.30 6.75
CA ALA A 240 -27.23 -11.41 5.61
C ALA A 240 -25.75 -11.08 5.35
N GLU A 241 -25.42 -10.42 4.25
CA GLU A 241 -24.04 -10.03 3.91
C GLU A 241 -23.36 -9.26 5.05
N ALA A 242 -24.08 -8.38 5.75
CA ALA A 242 -23.60 -7.64 6.92
C ALA A 242 -23.22 -8.53 8.12
N CYS A 243 -23.71 -9.77 8.16
CA CYS A 243 -23.44 -10.80 9.17
C CYS A 243 -22.55 -11.92 8.63
N SER A 244 -21.98 -11.80 7.44
CA SER A 244 -21.06 -12.81 6.87
C SER A 244 -19.70 -12.88 7.58
N GLY A 245 -19.36 -11.86 8.38
CA GLY A 245 -18.02 -11.70 8.95
C GLY A 245 -16.99 -11.13 7.97
N ILE A 246 -17.37 -10.85 6.71
CA ILE A 246 -16.43 -10.36 5.69
C ILE A 246 -15.82 -9.01 6.04
N ARG A 247 -16.58 -8.10 6.68
CA ARG A 247 -16.08 -6.81 7.18
C ARG A 247 -14.88 -6.98 8.10
N SER A 248 -15.08 -7.77 9.16
CA SER A 248 -14.04 -8.07 10.14
C SER A 248 -12.90 -8.84 9.49
N LEU A 249 -13.19 -9.75 8.56
CA LEU A 249 -12.18 -10.47 7.80
C LEU A 249 -11.30 -9.54 6.98
N MET A 250 -11.84 -8.62 6.19
CA MET A 250 -11.06 -7.71 5.34
C MET A 250 -10.16 -6.81 6.17
N SER A 251 -10.69 -6.27 7.27
CA SER A 251 -9.93 -5.44 8.21
C SER A 251 -8.83 -6.25 8.92
N LEU A 252 -9.17 -7.44 9.43
CA LEU A 252 -8.23 -8.31 10.14
C LEU A 252 -7.16 -8.89 9.20
N PHE A 253 -7.53 -9.26 7.98
CA PHE A 253 -6.61 -9.73 6.93
C PHE A 253 -5.60 -8.64 6.61
N THR A 254 -6.08 -7.41 6.36
CA THR A 254 -5.22 -6.26 6.14
C THR A 254 -4.26 -6.09 7.32
N LEU A 255 -4.79 -6.04 8.53
CA LEU A 255 -3.98 -5.88 9.73
C LEU A 255 -2.98 -7.04 9.91
N ALA A 256 -3.35 -8.29 9.62
CA ALA A 256 -2.47 -9.44 9.66
C ALA A 256 -1.30 -9.31 8.67
N VAL A 257 -1.54 -8.80 7.45
CA VAL A 257 -0.49 -8.49 6.47
C VAL A 257 0.46 -7.42 7.02
N LEU A 258 -0.08 -6.30 7.51
CA LEU A 258 0.72 -5.17 7.99
C LEU A 258 1.51 -5.52 9.26
N TYR A 259 0.85 -6.15 10.23
CA TYR A 259 1.42 -6.59 11.49
C TYR A 259 2.46 -7.69 11.27
N GLY A 260 2.12 -8.73 10.50
CA GLY A 260 3.04 -9.83 10.21
C GLY A 260 4.31 -9.35 9.50
N TYR A 261 4.22 -8.34 8.64
CA TYR A 261 5.41 -7.75 8.02
C TYR A 261 6.41 -7.20 9.05
N PHE A 262 5.94 -6.53 10.10
CA PHE A 262 6.81 -5.94 11.13
C PHE A 262 7.18 -6.92 12.24
N ALA A 263 6.24 -7.73 12.69
CA ALA A 263 6.40 -8.60 13.84
C ALA A 263 7.20 -9.87 13.50
N GLU A 264 7.11 -10.36 12.27
CA GLU A 264 7.70 -11.63 11.86
C GLU A 264 8.86 -11.46 10.89
N ARG A 265 9.93 -12.24 11.11
CA ARG A 265 11.06 -12.34 10.18
C ARG A 265 10.87 -13.43 9.12
N SER A 266 10.18 -14.52 9.46
CA SER A 266 9.95 -15.66 8.56
C SER A 266 8.73 -15.44 7.67
N ASN A 267 8.90 -15.56 6.35
CA ASN A 267 7.80 -15.48 5.40
C ASN A 267 6.73 -16.55 5.61
N ALA A 268 7.13 -17.76 6.04
CA ALA A 268 6.18 -18.83 6.34
C ALA A 268 5.24 -18.41 7.50
N ARG A 269 5.80 -17.84 8.56
CA ARG A 269 5.02 -17.38 9.73
C ARG A 269 4.09 -16.22 9.37
N ARG A 270 4.52 -15.32 8.48
CA ARG A 270 3.65 -14.26 7.94
C ARG A 270 2.43 -14.83 7.23
N TRP A 271 2.64 -15.81 6.35
CA TRP A 271 1.54 -16.47 5.65
C TRP A 271 0.62 -17.25 6.58
N ILE A 272 1.15 -17.90 7.61
CA ILE A 272 0.35 -18.57 8.64
C ILE A 272 -0.54 -17.55 9.37
N LEU A 273 0.02 -16.41 9.82
CA LEU A 273 -0.78 -15.37 10.48
C LEU A 273 -1.89 -14.81 9.58
N ILE A 274 -1.57 -14.56 8.30
CA ILE A 274 -2.56 -14.12 7.31
C ILE A 274 -3.64 -15.19 7.14
N ALA A 275 -3.28 -16.46 7.00
CA ALA A 275 -4.23 -17.56 6.85
C ALA A 275 -5.12 -17.72 8.11
N CYS A 276 -4.57 -17.50 9.30
CA CYS A 276 -5.32 -17.52 10.56
C CYS A 276 -6.38 -16.41 10.67
N SER A 277 -6.30 -15.32 9.89
CA SER A 277 -7.34 -14.29 9.90
C SER A 277 -8.72 -14.83 9.49
N VAL A 278 -8.78 -15.82 8.60
CA VAL A 278 -10.03 -16.45 8.14
C VAL A 278 -10.75 -17.19 9.27
N PRO A 279 -10.17 -18.22 9.92
CA PRO A 279 -10.84 -18.93 11.01
C PRO A 279 -11.12 -18.00 12.20
N VAL A 280 -10.25 -17.03 12.49
CA VAL A 280 -10.50 -16.05 13.55
C VAL A 280 -11.72 -15.18 13.26
N ALA A 281 -11.88 -14.71 12.01
CA ALA A 281 -13.05 -13.95 11.60
C ALA A 281 -14.33 -14.79 11.66
N VAL A 282 -14.27 -16.06 11.23
CA VAL A 282 -15.40 -17.01 11.34
C VAL A 282 -15.79 -17.24 12.80
N CYS A 283 -14.82 -17.48 13.69
CA CYS A 283 -15.08 -17.68 15.11
C CYS A 283 -15.72 -16.45 15.76
N ALA A 284 -15.21 -15.25 15.46
CA ALA A 284 -15.82 -14.01 15.93
C ALA A 284 -17.24 -13.85 15.38
N ASN A 285 -17.46 -14.14 14.10
CA ASN A 285 -18.78 -14.02 13.51
C ASN A 285 -19.78 -15.05 14.09
N MET A 286 -19.34 -16.28 14.35
CA MET A 286 -20.13 -17.29 15.05
C MET A 286 -20.57 -16.78 16.43
N LEU A 287 -19.65 -16.23 17.22
CA LEU A 287 -19.96 -15.66 18.54
C LEU A 287 -20.97 -14.52 18.45
N ARG A 288 -20.88 -13.69 17.40
CA ARG A 288 -21.86 -12.62 17.14
C ARG A 288 -23.25 -13.20 16.87
N ILE A 289 -23.37 -14.19 16.00
CA ILE A 289 -24.66 -14.81 15.67
C ILE A 289 -25.27 -15.49 16.90
N VAL A 290 -24.47 -16.25 17.65
CA VAL A 290 -24.93 -16.89 18.89
C VAL A 290 -25.37 -15.83 19.90
N GLY A 291 -24.56 -14.79 20.12
CA GLY A 291 -24.89 -13.70 21.04
C GLY A 291 -26.19 -12.99 20.66
N THR A 292 -26.39 -12.70 19.37
CA THR A 292 -27.66 -12.14 18.87
C THR A 292 -28.84 -13.08 19.11
N GLY A 293 -28.69 -14.38 18.84
CA GLY A 293 -29.74 -15.37 19.09
C GLY A 293 -30.15 -15.46 20.56
N LEU A 294 -29.17 -15.47 21.47
CA LEU A 294 -29.42 -15.48 22.91
C LEU A 294 -30.10 -14.19 23.38
N LEU A 295 -29.68 -13.03 22.86
CA LEU A 295 -30.27 -11.74 23.20
C LEU A 295 -31.72 -11.65 22.76
N VAL A 296 -32.04 -12.08 21.53
CA VAL A 296 -33.43 -12.06 21.04
C VAL A 296 -34.32 -12.98 21.88
N GLN A 297 -33.84 -14.16 22.25
CA GLN A 297 -34.62 -15.11 23.05
C GLN A 297 -34.92 -14.57 24.46
N GLN A 298 -34.00 -13.81 25.06
CA GLN A 298 -34.13 -13.32 26.43
C GLN A 298 -34.82 -11.94 26.54
N ARG A 299 -34.59 -11.05 25.57
CA ARG A 299 -35.00 -9.64 25.67
C ARG A 299 -35.86 -9.14 24.51
N GLY A 300 -36.25 -10.03 23.59
CA GLY A 300 -37.06 -9.69 22.43
C GLY A 300 -36.24 -9.10 21.27
N ALA A 301 -36.88 -9.03 20.10
CA ALA A 301 -36.21 -8.67 18.84
C ALA A 301 -35.76 -7.19 18.78
N GLU A 302 -36.46 -6.29 19.46
CA GLU A 302 -36.22 -4.85 19.39
C GLU A 302 -34.84 -4.43 19.92
N VAL A 303 -34.33 -5.13 20.94
CA VAL A 303 -33.00 -4.86 21.53
C VAL A 303 -31.87 -5.31 20.60
N ALA A 304 -32.10 -6.34 19.79
CA ALA A 304 -31.08 -6.92 18.92
C ALA A 304 -30.88 -6.15 17.60
N LEU A 305 -31.91 -5.44 17.13
CA LEU A 305 -31.92 -4.73 15.85
C LEU A 305 -31.35 -3.29 15.92
N GLY A 306 -31.23 -2.72 17.12
CA GLY A 306 -30.70 -1.37 17.35
C GLY A 306 -29.20 -1.33 17.66
N PHE A 307 -28.84 -0.68 18.78
CA PHE A 307 -27.47 -0.41 19.25
C PHE A 307 -26.51 -1.62 19.21
N PHE A 308 -27.02 -2.83 19.45
CA PHE A 308 -26.21 -4.05 19.41
C PHE A 308 -25.65 -4.37 18.02
N HIS A 309 -26.31 -3.96 16.93
CA HIS A 309 -25.87 -4.33 15.59
C HIS A 309 -24.58 -3.61 15.18
N GLU A 310 -24.46 -2.30 15.40
CA GLU A 310 -23.23 -1.54 15.15
C GLU A 310 -22.16 -1.77 16.22
N PHE A 311 -22.54 -1.75 17.51
CA PHE A 311 -21.60 -1.96 18.62
C PHE A 311 -20.94 -3.35 18.56
N SER A 312 -21.67 -4.37 18.09
CA SER A 312 -21.09 -5.70 17.87
C SER A 312 -19.98 -5.71 16.84
N GLY A 313 -20.02 -4.87 15.81
CA GLY A 313 -19.01 -4.89 14.73
C GLY A 313 -17.61 -4.54 15.22
N LEU A 314 -17.48 -3.41 15.94
CA LEU A 314 -16.21 -2.99 16.53
C LEU A 314 -15.73 -3.97 17.61
N LEU A 315 -16.65 -4.42 18.47
CA LEU A 315 -16.34 -5.39 19.52
C LEU A 315 -15.81 -6.71 18.93
N MET A 316 -16.46 -7.23 17.90
CA MET A 316 -16.03 -8.45 17.21
C MET A 316 -14.70 -8.26 16.51
N PHE A 317 -14.44 -7.09 15.91
CA PHE A 317 -13.13 -6.79 15.34
C PHE A 317 -12.03 -6.78 16.40
N LEU A 318 -12.24 -6.12 17.55
CA LEU A 318 -11.27 -6.12 18.66
C LEU A 318 -11.06 -7.53 19.22
N PHE A 319 -12.13 -8.31 19.36
CA PHE A 319 -12.04 -9.71 19.76
C PHE A 319 -11.20 -10.53 18.76
N SER A 320 -11.47 -10.40 17.46
CA SER A 320 -10.68 -11.03 16.40
C SER A 320 -9.21 -10.62 16.46
N LEU A 321 -8.91 -9.34 16.68
CA LEU A 321 -7.56 -8.83 16.81
C LEU A 321 -6.84 -9.47 18.00
N VAL A 322 -7.47 -9.48 19.17
CA VAL A 322 -6.91 -10.13 20.38
C VAL A 322 -6.63 -11.61 20.11
N LEU A 323 -7.57 -12.33 19.50
CA LEU A 323 -7.39 -13.74 19.19
C LEU A 323 -6.21 -13.98 18.21
N LEU A 324 -6.08 -13.13 17.20
CA LEU A 324 -4.95 -13.19 16.27
C LEU A 324 -3.60 -12.94 16.99
N LEU A 325 -3.55 -11.98 17.91
CA LEU A 325 -2.36 -11.70 18.71
C LEU A 325 -2.02 -12.84 19.67
N ILE A 326 -3.02 -13.49 20.26
CA ILE A 326 -2.83 -14.70 21.08
C ILE A 326 -2.24 -15.83 20.23
N LEU A 327 -2.78 -16.06 19.03
CA LEU A 327 -2.23 -17.06 18.10
C LEU A 327 -0.77 -16.76 17.76
N HIS A 328 -0.44 -15.50 17.48
CA HIS A 328 0.94 -15.10 17.24
C HIS A 328 1.84 -15.31 18.47
N ALA A 329 1.35 -15.01 19.68
CA ALA A 329 2.08 -15.25 20.92
C ALA A 329 2.31 -16.75 21.16
N ALA A 330 1.32 -17.60 20.86
CA ALA A 330 1.40 -19.05 20.93
C ALA A 330 2.43 -19.61 19.93
N MET A 331 2.42 -19.11 18.68
CA MET A 331 3.45 -19.46 17.68
C MET A 331 4.86 -19.13 18.18
N ASN A 332 5.04 -17.96 18.78
CA ASN A 332 6.32 -17.56 19.39
C ASN A 332 6.73 -18.45 20.56
N ALA A 333 5.78 -18.80 21.44
CA ALA A 333 6.03 -19.66 22.58
C ALA A 333 6.42 -21.09 22.14
N HIS A 334 5.75 -21.63 21.13
CA HIS A 334 6.08 -22.93 20.56
C HIS A 334 7.47 -22.93 19.92
N ALA A 335 7.79 -21.91 19.11
CA ALA A 335 9.10 -21.78 18.48
C ALA A 335 10.25 -21.69 19.51
N ARG A 336 10.03 -21.04 20.66
CA ARG A 336 11.01 -20.99 21.75
C ARG A 336 11.20 -22.33 22.49
N ARG A 337 10.19 -23.20 22.48
CA ARG A 337 10.27 -24.53 23.11
C ARG A 337 10.96 -25.57 22.21
N THR A 338 10.93 -25.36 20.90
CA THR A 338 11.49 -26.27 19.90
C THR A 338 12.89 -25.89 19.41
N ALA A 339 13.41 -24.74 19.84
CA ALA A 339 14.74 -24.22 19.49
C ALA A 339 15.75 -24.52 20.60
#